data_AF-A0A9W6LG76-F1
#
_entry.id   AF-A0A9W6LG76-F1
#
_cell.length_a   1.000
_cell.length_b   1.000
_cell.length_c   1.000
_cell.angle_alpha   90.00
_cell.angle_beta   90.00
_cell.angle_gamma   90.00
#
_symmetry.space_group_name_H-M   'P 1'
#
loop_
_entity.id
_entity.type
_entity.pdbx_description
1 polymer ?
#
loop_
_entity_poly.entity_id
_entity_poly.type
_entity_poly.pdbx_seq_one_letter_code
_entity_poly.pdbx_strand_id
1 'polypeptide(L)'
;MLRVTSRPIPEQRLRDLALLRRVRDRIDREYTEPLNVEALAHGVHVSAGHLSREFKAAYGESVYSYLMTRRIERAMALLRIGELSVTEVCFAVGSSSLGTFSTRFTELVGMPPSVYKEKAAAATEGIPACVSKQISRPIRNREAPARGKK
;
A
#
# COMPACT_ATOMS: atom_id res chain seq x y z
N MET A 1 -37.97 -12.96 18.34
CA MET A 1 -37.04 -11.86 18.66
C MET A 1 -36.39 -11.37 17.37
N LEU A 2 -36.91 -10.31 16.75
CA LEU A 2 -36.29 -9.68 15.57
C LEU A 2 -35.11 -8.83 16.04
N ARG A 3 -33.89 -9.17 15.61
CA ARG A 3 -32.72 -8.30 15.75
C ARG A 3 -32.92 -7.07 14.87
N VAL A 4 -33.22 -5.94 15.49
CA VAL A 4 -33.17 -4.63 14.84
C VAL A 4 -31.70 -4.30 14.58
N THR A 5 -31.20 -4.57 13.38
CA THR A 5 -29.94 -3.97 12.92
C THR A 5 -30.27 -2.53 12.55
N SER A 6 -30.12 -1.62 13.52
CA SER A 6 -30.29 -0.19 13.28
C SER A 6 -29.36 0.25 12.14
N ARG A 7 -29.95 0.74 11.05
CA ARG A 7 -29.20 1.33 9.95
C ARG A 7 -28.59 2.62 10.49
N PRO A 8 -27.25 2.82 10.45
CA PRO A 8 -26.65 4.00 11.03
C PRO A 8 -27.20 5.25 10.34
N ILE A 9 -27.53 6.27 11.14
CA ILE A 9 -27.93 7.60 10.66
C ILE A 9 -26.87 8.07 9.63
N PRO A 10 -27.26 8.64 8.47
CA PRO A 10 -26.33 9.00 7.40
C PRO A 10 -25.07 9.75 7.87
N GLU A 11 -25.21 10.63 8.86
CA GLU A 11 -24.10 11.37 9.46
C GLU A 11 -23.07 10.48 10.17
N GLN A 12 -23.52 9.44 10.88
CA GLN A 12 -22.62 8.49 11.55
C GLN A 12 -21.79 7.72 10.53
N ARG A 13 -22.44 7.24 9.46
CA ARG A 13 -21.74 6.55 8.37
C ARG A 13 -20.70 7.46 7.70
N LEU A 14 -21.00 8.74 7.50
CA LEU A 14 -20.04 9.70 6.95
C LEU A 14 -18.84 9.91 7.88
N ARG A 15 -19.07 9.99 9.19
CA ARG A 15 -17.99 10.07 10.19
C ARG A 15 -17.11 8.83 10.15
N ASP A 16 -17.71 7.63 10.12
CA ASP A 16 -16.98 6.36 10.08
C ASP A 16 -16.13 6.27 8.80
N LEU A 17 -16.66 6.63 7.64
CA LEU A 17 -15.90 6.65 6.38
C LEU A 17 -14.75 7.65 6.39
N ALA A 18 -14.93 8.84 6.98
CA ALA A 18 -13.85 9.81 7.12
C ALA A 18 -12.73 9.29 8.03
N LEU A 19 -13.10 8.54 9.07
CA LEU A 19 -12.21 7.94 10.04
C LEU A 19 -11.41 6.78 9.41
N LEU A 20 -12.06 5.90 8.65
CA LEU A 20 -11.40 4.86 7.85
C LEU A 20 -10.45 5.43 6.79
N ARG A 21 -10.84 6.53 6.14
CA ARG A 21 -9.96 7.23 5.20
C ARG A 21 -8.68 7.74 5.87
N ARG A 22 -8.76 8.30 7.08
CA ARG A 22 -7.56 8.71 7.83
C ARG A 22 -6.63 7.54 8.13
N VAL A 23 -7.19 6.38 8.47
CA VAL A 23 -6.41 5.15 8.69
C VAL A 23 -5.69 4.74 7.41
N ARG A 24 -6.40 4.69 6.28
CA ARG A 24 -5.81 4.38 4.97
C ARG A 24 -4.70 5.37 4.59
N ASP A 25 -4.97 6.66 4.72
CA ASP A 25 -4.01 7.72 4.37
C ASP A 25 -2.75 7.65 5.27
N ARG A 26 -2.90 7.18 6.53
CA ARG A 26 -1.76 6.89 7.40
C ARG A 26 -0.97 5.68 6.92
N ILE A 27 -1.63 4.58 6.56
CA ILE A 27 -0.97 3.40 5.99
C ILE A 27 -0.19 3.79 4.72
N ASP A 28 -0.79 4.56 3.82
CA ASP A 28 -0.17 4.99 2.58
C ASP A 28 1.10 5.83 2.80
N ARG A 29 1.13 6.64 3.87
CA ARG A 29 2.27 7.49 4.22
C ARG A 29 3.36 6.74 4.99
N GLU A 30 2.97 5.81 5.86
CA GLU A 30 3.84 5.18 6.86
C GLU A 30 4.02 3.67 6.59
N TYR A 31 3.84 3.20 5.35
CA TYR A 31 3.82 1.77 5.04
C TYR A 31 5.12 1.02 5.42
N THR A 32 6.25 1.72 5.53
CA THR A 32 7.54 1.14 5.94
C THR A 32 7.62 0.90 7.46
N GLU A 33 6.80 1.58 8.24
CA GLU A 33 6.79 1.45 9.70
C GLU A 33 6.17 0.12 10.15
N PRO A 34 6.48 -0.37 11.35
CA PRO A 34 5.87 -1.57 11.94
C PRO A 34 4.41 -1.29 12.37
N LEU A 35 3.55 -0.98 11.41
CA LEU A 35 2.13 -0.71 11.63
C LEU A 35 1.38 -1.99 11.98
N ASN A 36 0.66 -1.95 13.10
CA ASN A 36 -0.32 -2.96 13.47
C ASN A 36 -1.71 -2.32 13.65
N VAL A 37 -2.75 -3.16 13.70
CA VAL A 37 -4.13 -2.69 13.73
C VAL A 37 -4.44 -1.93 15.04
N GLU A 38 -3.78 -2.28 16.13
CA GLU A 38 -3.89 -1.63 17.43
C GLU A 38 -3.40 -0.18 17.38
N ALA A 39 -2.21 0.05 16.81
CA ALA A 39 -1.62 1.38 16.66
C ALA A 39 -2.43 2.27 15.72
N LEU A 40 -3.01 1.68 14.67
CA LEU A 40 -3.90 2.38 13.74
C LEU A 40 -5.22 2.75 14.42
N ALA A 41 -5.83 1.83 15.18
CA ALA A 41 -7.08 2.05 15.89
C ALA A 41 -6.94 3.09 17.01
N HIS A 42 -5.82 3.07 17.74
CA HIS A 42 -5.50 4.08 18.76
C HIS A 42 -5.43 5.49 18.15
N GLY A 43 -4.83 5.64 16.97
CA GLY A 43 -4.71 6.93 16.27
C GLY A 43 -6.04 7.54 15.82
N VAL A 44 -7.14 6.80 15.92
CA VAL A 44 -8.49 7.26 15.54
C VAL A 44 -9.54 6.96 16.61
N HIS A 45 -9.12 6.61 17.83
CA HIS A 45 -9.97 6.40 19.01
C HIS A 45 -11.08 5.35 18.84
N VAL A 46 -10.78 4.24 18.17
CA VAL A 46 -11.70 3.08 18.07
C VAL A 46 -11.02 1.80 18.55
N SER A 47 -11.80 0.75 18.80
CA SER A 47 -11.21 -0.57 19.09
C SER A 47 -10.64 -1.22 17.82
N ALA A 48 -9.56 -2.00 17.96
CA ALA A 48 -8.95 -2.72 16.85
C ALA A 48 -9.93 -3.66 16.13
N GLY A 49 -10.83 -4.31 16.88
CA GLY A 49 -11.86 -5.17 16.31
C GLY A 49 -12.92 -4.39 15.50
N HIS A 50 -13.31 -3.19 15.96
CA HIS A 50 -14.20 -2.33 15.18
C HIS A 50 -13.50 -1.83 13.91
N LEU A 51 -12.28 -1.32 14.02
CA LEU A 51 -11.48 -0.90 12.86
C LEU A 51 -11.36 -2.03 11.84
N SER A 52 -11.01 -3.24 12.26
CA SER A 52 -10.83 -4.37 11.35
C SER A 52 -12.09 -4.69 10.55
N ARG A 53 -13.26 -4.68 11.21
CA ARG A 53 -14.54 -4.98 10.57
C ARG A 53 -14.94 -3.89 9.59
N GLU A 54 -14.90 -2.64 10.04
CA GLU A 54 -15.33 -1.51 9.22
C GLU A 54 -14.37 -1.25 8.05
N PHE A 55 -13.06 -1.40 8.26
CA PHE A 55 -12.07 -1.27 7.18
C PHE A 55 -12.29 -2.32 6.10
N LYS A 56 -12.50 -3.59 6.49
CA LYS A 56 -12.80 -4.67 5.53
C LYS A 56 -14.13 -4.44 4.81
N ALA A 57 -15.14 -3.96 5.51
CA ALA A 57 -16.43 -3.64 4.89
C ALA A 57 -16.32 -2.48 3.88
N ALA A 58 -15.49 -1.48 4.16
CA ALA A 58 -15.34 -0.30 3.31
C ALA A 58 -14.38 -0.51 2.12
N TYR A 59 -13.28 -1.25 2.31
CA TYR A 59 -12.21 -1.42 1.32
C TYR A 59 -12.12 -2.82 0.71
N GLY A 60 -12.93 -3.77 1.17
CA GLY A 60 -12.98 -5.14 0.64
C GLY A 60 -11.86 -6.06 1.15
N GLU A 61 -10.85 -5.53 1.82
CA GLU A 61 -9.70 -6.30 2.34
C GLU A 61 -9.34 -5.91 3.77
N SER A 62 -8.57 -6.76 4.45
CA SER A 62 -8.11 -6.47 5.82
C SER A 62 -7.06 -5.35 5.81
N VAL A 63 -6.89 -4.69 6.97
CA VAL A 63 -5.85 -3.68 7.17
C VAL A 63 -4.45 -4.22 6.82
N TYR A 64 -4.15 -5.44 7.24
CA TYR A 64 -2.86 -6.09 6.95
C TYR A 64 -2.69 -6.38 5.45
N SER A 65 -3.75 -6.86 4.78
CA SER A 65 -3.73 -7.11 3.33
C SER A 65 -3.46 -5.81 2.57
N TYR A 66 -4.17 -4.74 2.93
CA TYR A 66 -3.98 -3.42 2.33
C TYR A 66 -2.55 -2.91 2.51
N LEU A 67 -2.00 -3.00 3.72
CA LEU A 67 -0.61 -2.65 4.01
C LEU A 67 0.36 -3.45 3.14
N MET A 68 0.15 -4.77 3.01
CA MET A 68 0.98 -5.61 2.14
C MET A 68 0.89 -5.19 0.68
N THR A 69 -0.32 -4.91 0.18
CA THR A 69 -0.51 -4.39 -1.19
C THR A 69 0.34 -3.16 -1.42
N ARG A 70 0.30 -2.17 -0.49
CA ARG A 70 1.14 -0.96 -0.61
C ARG A 70 2.64 -1.25 -0.58
N ARG A 71 3.09 -2.18 0.26
CA ARG A 71 4.51 -2.59 0.31
C ARG A 71 4.94 -3.29 -0.98
N ILE A 72 4.10 -4.15 -1.53
CA ILE A 72 4.39 -4.86 -2.79
C ILE A 72 4.44 -3.90 -3.98
N GLU A 73 3.51 -2.95 -4.06
CA GLU A 73 3.55 -1.88 -5.08
C GLU A 73 4.89 -1.12 -5.05
N ARG A 74 5.36 -0.76 -3.84
CA ARG A 74 6.66 -0.11 -3.70
C ARG A 74 7.82 -1.04 -4.05
N ALA A 75 7.75 -2.30 -3.65
CA ALA A 75 8.77 -3.30 -3.94
C ALA A 75 8.93 -3.50 -5.45
N MET A 76 7.83 -3.56 -6.21
CA MET A 76 7.86 -3.63 -7.66
C MET A 76 8.63 -2.47 -8.29
N ALA A 77 8.49 -1.25 -7.76
CA ALA A 77 9.25 -0.09 -8.23
C ALA A 77 10.75 -0.24 -7.94
N LEU A 78 11.11 -0.68 -6.74
CA LEU A 78 12.53 -0.89 -6.36
C LEU A 78 13.18 -2.03 -7.16
N LEU A 79 12.47 -3.14 -7.38
CA LEU A 79 12.98 -4.26 -8.17
C LEU A 79 13.20 -3.89 -9.64
N ARG A 80 12.36 -3.01 -10.21
CA ARG A 80 12.57 -2.48 -11.57
C ARG A 80 13.80 -1.60 -11.70
N ILE A 81 14.17 -0.87 -10.64
CA ILE A 81 15.41 -0.07 -10.61
C ILE A 81 16.65 -0.98 -10.60
N GLY A 82 16.56 -2.14 -9.96
CA GLY A 82 17.58 -3.19 -10.02
C GLY A 82 18.77 -3.03 -9.06
N GLU A 83 18.91 -1.88 -8.40
CA GLU A 83 20.03 -1.54 -7.51
C GLU A 83 20.06 -2.38 -6.22
N LEU A 84 18.91 -2.87 -5.74
CA LEU A 84 18.77 -3.65 -4.50
C LEU A 84 18.48 -5.13 -4.78
N SER A 85 19.02 -6.03 -3.96
CA SER A 85 18.63 -7.44 -3.91
C SER A 85 17.17 -7.61 -3.44
N VAL A 86 16.58 -8.78 -3.69
CA VAL A 86 15.21 -9.08 -3.24
C VAL A 86 15.09 -8.97 -1.71
N THR A 87 16.10 -9.44 -0.97
CA THR A 87 16.14 -9.35 0.49
C THR A 87 16.22 -7.92 0.98
N GLU A 88 17.06 -7.08 0.37
CA GLU A 88 17.14 -5.66 0.72
C GLU A 88 15.83 -4.93 0.41
N VAL A 89 15.19 -5.23 -0.74
CA VAL A 89 13.88 -4.66 -1.07
C VAL A 89 12.82 -5.06 -0.04
N CYS A 90 12.79 -6.32 0.39
CA CYS A 90 11.86 -6.81 1.41
C CYS A 90 11.92 -5.95 2.69
N PHE A 91 13.11 -5.72 3.22
CA PHE A 91 13.28 -4.92 4.42
C PHE A 91 13.09 -3.42 4.16
N ALA A 92 13.50 -2.91 2.99
CA ALA A 92 13.33 -1.51 2.63
C ALA A 92 11.86 -1.08 2.51
N VAL A 93 10.95 -2.02 2.18
CA VAL A 93 9.50 -1.74 2.19
C VAL A 93 8.84 -1.98 3.55
N GLY A 94 9.60 -2.38 4.57
CA GLY A 94 9.12 -2.58 5.94
C GLY A 94 8.61 -3.99 6.25
N SER A 95 8.77 -4.96 5.34
CA SER A 95 8.38 -6.35 5.61
C SER A 95 9.37 -7.01 6.59
N SER A 96 8.83 -7.73 7.58
CA SER A 96 9.62 -8.35 8.65
C SER A 96 10.19 -9.72 8.30
N SER A 97 9.69 -10.36 7.23
CA SER A 97 10.18 -11.67 6.80
C SER A 97 10.18 -11.78 5.28
N LEU A 98 11.26 -12.39 4.76
CA LEU A 98 11.41 -12.65 3.33
C LEU A 98 10.38 -13.66 2.82
N GLY A 99 10.04 -14.67 3.63
CA GLY A 99 9.05 -15.69 3.27
C GLY A 99 7.65 -15.09 3.06
N THR A 100 7.13 -14.35 4.05
CA THR A 100 5.81 -13.70 3.94
C THR A 100 5.80 -12.69 2.79
N PHE A 101 6.87 -11.91 2.63
CA PHE A 101 7.01 -10.99 1.51
C PHE A 101 6.93 -11.73 0.17
N SER A 102 7.69 -12.81 -0.01
CA SER A 102 7.78 -13.53 -1.29
C SER A 102 6.45 -14.20 -1.66
N THR A 103 5.76 -14.78 -0.68
CA THR A 103 4.41 -15.34 -0.89
C THR A 103 3.43 -14.25 -1.31
N ARG A 104 3.34 -13.15 -0.55
CA ARG A 104 2.42 -12.03 -0.85
C ARG A 104 2.74 -11.35 -2.18
N PHE A 105 4.02 -11.18 -2.49
CA PHE A 105 4.47 -10.66 -3.79
C PHE A 105 3.95 -11.55 -4.91
N THR A 106 4.16 -12.86 -4.81
CA THR A 106 3.75 -13.82 -5.84
C THR A 106 2.22 -13.87 -6.00
N GLU A 107 1.47 -13.84 -4.90
CA GLU A 107 0.00 -13.79 -4.91
C GLU A 107 -0.53 -12.55 -5.64
N LEU A 108 0.06 -11.38 -5.39
CA LEU A 108 -0.41 -10.11 -5.94
C LEU A 108 0.11 -9.82 -7.37
N VAL A 109 1.32 -10.26 -7.69
CA VAL A 109 2.00 -9.94 -8.96
C VAL A 109 1.92 -11.10 -9.96
N GLY A 110 1.65 -12.32 -9.50
CA GLY A 110 1.57 -13.52 -10.32
C GLY A 110 2.91 -14.17 -10.65
N MET A 111 4.03 -13.67 -10.11
CA MET A 111 5.35 -14.29 -10.25
C MET A 111 6.28 -13.95 -9.07
N PRO A 112 7.30 -14.78 -8.80
CA PRO A 112 8.26 -14.53 -7.72
C PRO A 112 9.05 -13.22 -7.90
N PRO A 113 9.48 -12.56 -6.81
CA PRO A 113 10.19 -11.29 -6.86
C PRO A 113 11.56 -11.37 -7.57
N SER A 114 12.25 -12.51 -7.50
CA SER A 114 13.51 -12.74 -8.23
C SER A 114 13.29 -12.74 -9.75
N VAL A 115 12.33 -13.54 -10.22
CA VAL A 115 11.93 -13.62 -11.64
C VAL A 115 11.45 -12.26 -12.13
N TYR A 116 10.70 -11.53 -11.30
CA TYR A 116 10.25 -10.19 -11.64
C TYR A 116 11.43 -9.21 -11.83
N LYS A 117 12.44 -9.26 -10.95
CA LYS A 117 13.66 -8.46 -11.06
C LYS A 117 14.44 -8.78 -12.34
N GLU A 118 14.64 -10.06 -12.63
CA GLU A 118 15.34 -10.52 -13.84
C GLU A 118 14.65 -10.03 -15.12
N LYS A 119 13.32 -10.16 -15.20
CA LYS A 119 12.53 -9.66 -16.35
C LYS A 119 12.63 -8.15 -16.50
N ALA A 120 12.64 -7.41 -15.39
CA ALA A 120 12.80 -5.96 -15.44
C ALA A 120 14.20 -5.56 -15.94
N ALA A 121 15.25 -6.28 -15.50
CA ALA A 121 16.62 -6.06 -15.96
C ALA A 121 16.77 -6.34 -17.46
N ALA A 122 16.23 -7.46 -17.94
CA ALA A 122 16.24 -7.84 -19.36
C ALA A 122 15.56 -6.79 -20.26
N ALA A 123 14.46 -6.18 -19.79
CA ALA A 123 13.78 -5.10 -20.53
C ALA A 123 14.64 -3.83 -20.69
N THR A 124 15.68 -3.66 -19.87
CA THR A 124 16.62 -2.55 -19.91
C THR A 124 18.02 -2.94 -20.40
N GLU A 125 18.19 -4.19 -20.85
CA GLU A 125 19.49 -4.71 -21.30
C GLU A 125 20.00 -3.92 -22.51
N GLY A 126 21.26 -3.48 -22.45
CA GLY A 126 21.87 -2.61 -23.47
C GLY A 126 21.56 -1.11 -23.33
N ILE A 127 20.71 -0.70 -22.38
CA ILE A 127 20.40 0.70 -22.10
C ILE A 127 21.24 1.18 -20.91
N PRO A 128 22.09 2.22 -21.05
CA PRO A 128 22.80 2.81 -19.91
C PRO A 128 21.84 3.26 -18.81
N ALA A 129 22.21 3.10 -17.54
CA ALA A 129 21.37 3.43 -16.39
C ALA A 129 20.87 4.89 -16.36
N CYS A 130 21.61 5.83 -16.95
CA CYS A 130 21.17 7.21 -17.11
C CYS A 130 19.99 7.34 -18.09
N VAL A 131 20.02 6.57 -19.19
CA VAL A 131 18.98 6.56 -20.24
C VAL A 131 17.73 5.85 -19.73
N SER A 132 17.88 4.71 -19.04
CA SER A 132 16.74 4.00 -18.44
C SER A 132 16.02 4.84 -17.38
N LYS A 133 16.77 5.58 -16.54
CA LYS A 133 16.21 6.56 -15.60
C LYS A 133 15.54 7.73 -16.33
N GLN A 134 16.03 8.17 -17.49
CA GLN A 134 15.44 9.28 -18.24
C GLN A 134 14.13 8.90 -18.95
N ILE A 135 14.04 7.71 -19.55
CA ILE A 135 12.85 7.25 -20.28
C ILE A 135 11.73 6.77 -19.35
N SER A 136 12.08 6.25 -18.17
CA SER A 136 11.10 5.80 -17.16
C SER A 136 10.61 6.92 -16.25
N ARG A 137 11.18 8.14 -16.36
CA ARG A 137 10.72 9.29 -15.58
C ARG A 137 9.28 9.63 -15.97
N PRO A 138 8.34 9.70 -15.01
CA PRO A 138 6.97 10.08 -15.29
C PRO A 138 6.92 11.46 -15.96
N ILE A 139 6.28 11.54 -17.13
CA ILE A 139 6.05 12.81 -17.81
C ILE A 139 5.02 13.59 -16.99
N ARG A 140 5.39 14.79 -16.55
CA ARG A 140 4.52 15.68 -15.76
C ARG A 140 3.49 16.32 -16.69
N ASN A 141 2.43 15.57 -17.04
CA ASN A 141 1.46 15.97 -18.07
C ASN A 141 0.49 17.10 -17.66
N ARG A 142 0.52 17.59 -16.41
CA ARG A 142 -0.15 18.81 -15.93
C ARG A 142 0.25 19.07 -14.48
N GLU A 143 0.58 20.32 -14.14
CA GLU A 143 0.60 20.75 -12.75
C GLU A 143 -0.85 20.82 -12.23
N ALA A 144 -1.08 20.40 -10.98
CA ALA A 144 -2.40 20.56 -10.37
C ALA A 144 -2.73 22.07 -10.33
N PRO A 145 -3.94 22.50 -10.76
CA PRO A 145 -4.30 23.91 -10.75
C PRO A 145 -4.14 24.45 -9.33
N ALA A 146 -3.35 25.50 -9.17
CA ALA A 146 -3.15 26.16 -7.89
C ALA A 146 -4.53 26.53 -7.34
N ARG A 147 -4.87 26.02 -6.14
CA ARG A 147 -6.09 26.41 -5.44
C ARG A 147 -6.11 27.93 -5.37
N GLY A 148 -7.06 28.55 -6.08
CA GLY A 148 -7.27 29.99 -6.04
C GLY A 148 -7.48 30.44 -4.61
N LYS A 149 -6.67 31.41 -4.17
CA LYS A 149 -6.92 32.14 -2.93
C LYS A 149 -8.26 32.87 -3.11
N LYS A 150 -9.24 32.55 -2.27
CA LYS A 150 -10.35 33.44 -1.94
C LYS A 150 -10.02 34.10 -0.62
#